data_AF-A0A2E7C8S4-F1
#
_entry.id   AF-A0A2E7C8S4-F1
#
_cell.length_a   1.000
_cell.length_b   1.000
_cell.length_c   1.000
_cell.angle_alpha   90.00
_cell.angle_beta   90.00
_cell.angle_gamma   90.00
#
_symmetry.space_group_name_H-M   'P 1'
#
loop_
_entity.id
_entity.type
_entity.pdbx_description
1 polymer ?
#
loop_
_entity_poly.entity_id
_entity_poly.type
_entity_poly.pdbx_seq_one_letter_code
_entity_poly.pdbx_strand_id
1 'polypeptide(L)'
;MTGHRLATATLLALTFIAPGSWADADAERAMLARLLHEIALLESLIASSEAEADPDARIHFQYDWLRQDLERVRAGIQAHLDAPRNTPRPVPPLRGDYRQ
;
A
#
# COMPACT_ATOMS: atom_id res chain seq x y z
N MET A 1 -34.26 6.02 -5.43
CA MET A 1 -33.25 4.97 -5.14
C MET A 1 -31.90 5.49 -5.60
N THR A 2 -31.23 6.29 -4.78
CA THR A 2 -29.95 6.92 -5.11
C THR A 2 -29.31 7.36 -3.79
N GLY A 3 -28.64 6.42 -3.12
CA GLY A 3 -28.07 6.68 -1.78
C GLY A 3 -26.94 5.73 -1.37
N HIS A 4 -26.32 5.01 -2.31
CA HIS A 4 -25.27 4.03 -1.98
C HIS A 4 -23.88 4.39 -2.54
N ARG A 5 -23.73 5.49 -3.29
CA ARG A 5 -22.44 5.90 -3.86
C ARG A 5 -21.55 6.70 -2.90
N LEU A 6 -22.09 7.06 -1.72
CA LEU A 6 -21.35 7.77 -0.67
C LEU A 6 -20.93 6.85 0.49
N ALA A 7 -21.17 5.54 0.39
CA ALA A 7 -20.88 4.58 1.45
C ALA A 7 -19.56 3.82 1.25
N THR A 8 -18.89 3.93 0.09
CA THR A 8 -17.61 3.25 -0.17
C THR A 8 -16.39 4.04 0.28
N ALA A 9 -16.54 5.33 0.64
CA ALA A 9 -15.44 6.20 1.05
C ALA A 9 -15.09 6.13 2.56
N THR A 10 -15.89 5.43 3.38
CA THR A 10 -15.83 5.54 4.84
C THR A 10 -15.31 4.28 5.56
N LEU A 11 -14.71 3.32 4.84
CA LEU A 11 -14.15 2.09 5.45
C LEU A 11 -12.61 2.04 5.46
N LEU A 12 -11.94 3.19 5.35
CA LEU A 12 -10.47 3.26 5.40
C LEU A 12 -9.92 3.95 6.66
N ALA A 13 -10.73 4.10 7.72
CA ALA A 13 -10.35 4.91 8.89
C ALA A 13 -10.19 4.12 10.20
N LEU A 14 -10.48 2.82 10.25
CA LEU A 14 -10.38 2.03 11.47
C LEU A 14 -9.38 0.88 11.32
N THR A 15 -8.10 1.15 11.56
CA THR A 15 -7.13 0.21 12.17
C THR A 15 -5.74 0.86 12.27
N PHE A 16 -5.59 1.84 13.17
CA PHE A 16 -4.27 2.34 13.56
C PHE A 16 -4.08 2.14 15.06
N ILE A 17 -3.88 0.89 15.47
CA ILE A 17 -3.37 0.55 16.80
C ILE A 17 -2.34 -0.57 16.60
N ALA A 18 -1.06 -0.22 16.52
CA ALA A 18 0.04 -1.18 16.49
C ALA A 18 0.73 -1.23 17.86
N PRO A 19 0.89 -2.42 18.49
CA PRO A 19 1.74 -2.57 19.67
C PRO A 19 3.16 -3.02 19.29
N GLY A 20 4.19 -2.38 19.83
CA GLY A 20 5.55 -2.93 20.00
C GLY A 20 6.47 -2.91 18.76
N SER A 21 7.63 -2.28 18.91
CA SER A 21 8.62 -1.86 17.87
C SER A 21 9.10 -2.86 16.81
N TRP A 22 8.74 -4.15 16.88
CA TRP A 22 9.06 -5.15 15.85
C TRP A 22 7.82 -5.65 15.12
N ALA A 23 6.69 -5.76 15.84
CA ALA A 23 5.39 -5.89 15.19
C ALA A 23 5.05 -4.59 14.44
N ASP A 24 5.56 -3.45 14.89
CA ASP A 24 5.47 -2.17 14.18
C ASP A 24 6.20 -2.20 12.83
N ALA A 25 7.46 -2.69 12.77
CA ALA A 25 8.21 -2.80 11.51
C ALA A 25 7.61 -3.83 10.54
N ASP A 26 7.13 -4.97 11.05
CA ASP A 26 6.45 -5.96 10.20
C ASP A 26 5.05 -5.46 9.76
N ALA A 27 4.34 -4.69 10.60
CA ALA A 27 3.07 -4.05 10.26
C ALA A 27 3.25 -2.92 9.22
N GLU A 28 4.29 -2.09 9.37
CA GLU A 28 4.67 -1.07 8.40
C GLU A 28 4.95 -1.71 7.04
N ARG A 29 5.76 -2.77 7.00
CA ARG A 29 6.02 -3.52 5.76
C ARG A 29 4.75 -4.09 5.13
N ALA A 30 3.83 -4.62 5.94
CA ALA A 30 2.55 -5.12 5.47
C ALA A 30 1.69 -3.98 4.88
N MET A 31 1.69 -2.81 5.52
CA MET A 31 0.99 -1.62 5.03
C MET A 31 1.59 -1.10 3.72
N LEU A 32 2.93 -1.05 3.61
CA LEU A 32 3.63 -0.67 2.39
C LEU A 32 3.40 -1.67 1.25
N ALA A 33 3.37 -2.98 1.53
CA ALA A 33 2.99 -3.99 0.55
C ALA A 33 1.53 -3.83 0.11
N ARG A 34 0.63 -3.48 1.03
CA ARG A 34 -0.76 -3.15 0.67
C ARG A 34 -0.82 -1.91 -0.22
N LEU A 35 -0.05 -0.87 0.09
CA LEU A 35 0.02 0.36 -0.71
C LEU A 35 0.51 0.07 -2.14
N LEU A 36 1.53 -0.77 -2.31
CA LEU A 36 1.97 -1.23 -3.64
C LEU A 36 0.84 -1.93 -4.42
N HIS A 37 0.06 -2.77 -3.75
CA HIS A 37 -1.08 -3.43 -4.35
C HIS A 37 -2.18 -2.43 -4.76
N GLU A 38 -2.53 -1.47 -3.91
CA GLU A 38 -3.52 -0.44 -4.25
C GLU A 38 -3.05 0.41 -5.44
N ILE A 39 -1.78 0.81 -5.49
CA ILE A 39 -1.21 1.54 -6.64
C ILE A 39 -1.36 0.73 -7.93
N ALA A 40 -1.11 -0.59 -7.89
CA ALA A 40 -1.31 -1.45 -9.05
C ALA A 40 -2.78 -1.52 -9.50
N LEU A 41 -3.74 -1.44 -8.58
CA LEU A 41 -5.16 -1.37 -8.92
C LEU A 41 -5.53 -0.03 -9.57
N LEU A 42 -4.90 1.08 -9.16
CA LEU A 42 -5.12 2.40 -9.76
C LEU A 42 -4.77 2.43 -11.24
N GLU A 43 -3.81 1.64 -11.72
CA GLU A 43 -3.45 1.61 -13.15
C GLU A 43 -4.65 1.27 -14.05
N SER A 44 -5.51 0.36 -13.62
CA SER A 44 -6.74 0.01 -14.36
C SER A 44 -7.76 1.16 -14.37
N LEU A 45 -7.87 1.89 -13.26
CA LEU A 45 -8.75 3.05 -13.13
C LEU A 45 -8.26 4.21 -14.01
N ILE A 46 -6.95 4.42 -14.05
CA ILE A 46 -6.29 5.43 -14.88
C ILE A 46 -6.51 5.11 -16.36
N ALA A 47 -6.31 3.86 -16.79
CA ALA A 47 -6.57 3.44 -18.16
C ALA A 47 -8.05 3.63 -18.57
N SER A 48 -8.98 3.29 -17.67
CA SER A 48 -10.42 3.51 -17.93
C SER A 48 -10.75 4.99 -18.03
N SER A 49 -10.18 5.81 -17.14
CA SER A 49 -10.41 7.26 -17.14
C SER A 49 -9.83 7.95 -18.37
N GLU A 50 -8.66 7.50 -18.85
CA GLU A 50 -8.04 8.00 -20.07
C GLU A 50 -8.86 7.63 -21.33
N ALA A 51 -9.42 6.42 -21.37
CA ALA A 51 -10.29 6.00 -22.46
C ALA A 51 -11.62 6.77 -22.52
N GLU A 52 -12.12 7.23 -21.38
CA GLU A 52 -13.34 8.05 -21.27
C GLU A 52 -13.07 9.56 -21.41
N ALA A 53 -11.81 9.99 -21.52
CA ALA A 53 -11.46 11.40 -21.60
C ALA A 53 -11.95 12.04 -22.91
N ASP A 54 -12.44 13.28 -22.83
CA ASP A 54 -12.90 14.04 -23.99
C ASP A 54 -11.70 14.42 -24.90
N PRO A 55 -11.64 13.92 -26.15
CA PRO A 55 -10.55 14.23 -27.07
C PRO A 55 -10.56 15.69 -27.56
N ASP A 56 -11.70 16.38 -27.46
CA ASP A 56 -11.85 17.78 -27.88
C ASP A 56 -11.66 18.78 -26.72
N ALA A 57 -11.35 18.29 -25.52
CA ALA A 57 -11.11 19.13 -24.36
C ALA A 57 -9.94 20.09 -24.60
N ARG A 58 -10.15 21.38 -24.34
CA ARG A 58 -9.10 22.41 -24.50
C ARG A 58 -7.90 22.20 -23.56
N ILE A 59 -8.09 21.51 -22.45
CA ILE A 59 -7.06 21.18 -21.47
C ILE A 59 -7.17 19.68 -21.19
N HIS A 60 -6.09 18.95 -21.45
CA HIS A 60 -6.02 17.51 -21.20
C HIS A 60 -5.36 17.23 -19.85
N PHE A 61 -5.87 16.22 -19.15
CA PHE A 61 -5.16 15.66 -18.01
C PHE A 61 -4.00 14.79 -18.50
N GLN A 62 -2.80 15.01 -17.95
CA GLN A 62 -1.59 14.34 -18.42
C GLN A 62 -1.46 12.95 -17.76
N TYR A 63 -2.21 11.96 -18.26
CA TYR A 63 -2.21 10.59 -17.73
C TYR A 63 -0.81 9.95 -17.72
N ASP A 64 0.00 10.21 -18.74
CA ASP A 64 1.40 9.74 -18.80
C ASP A 64 2.24 10.26 -17.62
N TRP A 65 2.03 11.50 -17.21
CA TRP A 65 2.78 12.08 -16.07
C TRP A 65 2.35 11.44 -14.76
N LEU A 66 1.05 11.21 -14.59
CA LEU A 66 0.52 10.50 -13.43
C LEU A 66 1.11 9.08 -13.32
N ARG A 67 1.16 8.32 -14.42
CA ARG A 67 1.78 6.98 -14.43
C ARG A 67 3.25 7.04 -14.04
N GLN A 68 4.01 8.00 -14.57
CA GLN A 68 5.42 8.17 -14.20
C GLN A 68 5.60 8.47 -12.71
N ASP A 69 4.73 9.29 -12.13
CA ASP A 69 4.78 9.61 -10.71
C ASP A 69 4.43 8.40 -9.83
N LEU A 70 3.41 7.62 -10.20
CA LEU A 70 3.06 6.38 -9.51
C LEU A 70 4.18 5.35 -9.58
N GLU A 71 4.86 5.24 -10.72
CA GLU A 71 6.03 4.39 -10.88
C GLU A 71 7.20 4.83 -9.97
N ARG A 72 7.44 6.13 -9.82
CA ARG A 72 8.45 6.65 -8.88
C ARG A 72 8.10 6.31 -7.44
N VAL A 73 6.83 6.46 -7.05
CA VAL A 73 6.34 6.09 -5.71
C VAL A 73 6.50 4.59 -5.47
N ARG A 74 6.09 3.76 -6.44
CA ARG A 74 6.25 2.30 -6.41
C ARG A 74 7.70 1.90 -6.23
N ALA A 75 8.60 2.50 -7.00
CA ALA A 75 10.04 2.25 -6.91
C ALA A 75 10.61 2.67 -5.54
N GLY A 76 10.19 3.81 -5.00
CA GLY A 76 10.62 4.28 -3.67
C GLY A 76 10.20 3.33 -2.54
N ILE A 77 8.95 2.86 -2.56
CA ILE A 77 8.44 1.90 -1.58
C ILE A 77 9.17 0.56 -1.72
N GLN A 78 9.34 0.05 -2.93
CA GLN A 78 10.03 -1.22 -3.18
C GLN A 78 11.49 -1.17 -2.69
N ALA A 79 12.21 -0.09 -3.00
CA ALA A 79 13.57 0.11 -2.53
C ALA A 79 13.67 0.13 -0.99
N HIS A 80 12.67 0.72 -0.31
CA HIS A 80 12.60 0.68 1.14
C HIS A 80 12.34 -0.73 1.69
N LEU A 81 11.44 -1.50 1.07
CA LEU A 81 11.14 -2.88 1.46
C LEU A 81 12.32 -3.84 1.22
N ASP A 82 13.13 -3.58 0.19
CA ASP A 82 14.30 -4.39 -0.18
C ASP A 82 15.53 -4.10 0.71
N ALA A 83 15.51 -3.01 1.49
CA ALA A 83 16.60 -2.67 2.40
C ALA A 83 16.83 -3.80 3.45
N PRO A 84 18.10 -4.17 3.73
CA PRO A 84 18.42 -5.27 4.65
C PRO A 84 17.79 -5.10 6.04
N ARG A 85 17.25 -6.20 6.59
CA ARG A 85 16.76 -6.22 7.99
C ARG A 85 17.92 -6.01 8.95
N ASN A 86 17.88 -4.96 9.78
CA ASN A 86 18.78 -4.84 10.92
C ASN A 86 18.45 -5.93 11.97
N THR A 87 19.22 -7.01 11.92
CA THR A 87 19.40 -8.09 12.93
C THR A 87 18.24 -9.05 13.24
N PRO A 88 18.47 -10.39 13.23
CA PRO A 88 17.55 -11.37 13.78
C PRO A 88 17.35 -11.17 15.29
N ARG A 89 16.11 -11.29 15.78
CA ARG A 89 15.85 -11.42 17.22
C ARG A 89 16.38 -12.79 17.67
N PRO A 90 17.34 -12.86 18.60
CA PRO A 90 17.74 -14.14 19.16
C PRO A 90 16.53 -14.75 19.88
N VAL A 91 16.10 -15.91 19.42
CA VAL A 91 15.10 -16.72 20.11
C VAL A 91 15.78 -17.37 21.32
N PRO A 92 15.31 -17.15 22.56
CA PRO A 92 15.89 -17.80 23.71
C PRO A 92 15.70 -19.32 23.60
N PRO A 93 16.70 -20.13 23.99
CA PRO A 93 16.59 -21.58 23.92
C PRO A 93 15.43 -22.05 24.80
N LEU A 94 14.65 -23.02 24.28
CA LEU A 94 13.61 -23.69 25.05
C LEU A 94 14.27 -24.38 26.25
N ARG A 95 13.72 -24.19 27.46
CA ARG A 95 14.32 -24.71 28.72
C ARG A 95 14.41 -26.24 28.78
N GLY A 96 13.73 -26.94 27.88
CA GLY A 96 14.01 -28.35 27.62
C GLY A 96 13.78 -29.27 28.82
N ASP A 97 12.87 -28.95 29.72
CA ASP A 97 12.13 -29.95 30.50
C ASP A 97 10.89 -29.27 31.10
N TYR A 98 9.71 -29.69 30.67
CA TYR A 98 8.43 -29.20 31.15
C TYR A 98 7.63 -30.30 31.87
N ARG A 99 8.24 -31.46 32.11
CA ARG A 99 7.59 -32.61 32.73
C ARG A 99 8.56 -33.29 33.70
N GLN A 100 8.68 -32.72 34.90
CA GLN A 100 8.95 -33.50 36.10
C GLN A 100 7.63 -34.03 36.66
#